data_AF-A0A353NQ38-F1
#
_entry.id   AF-A0A353NQ38-F1
#
_cell.length_a   1.000
_cell.length_b   1.000
_cell.length_c   1.000
_cell.angle_alpha   90.00
_cell.angle_beta   90.00
_cell.angle_gamma   90.00
#
_symmetry.space_group_name_H-M   'P 1'
#
loop_
_entity.id
_entity.type
_entity.pdbx_description
1 polymer ?
#
loop_
_entity_poly.entity_id
_entity_poly.type
_entity_poly.pdbx_seq_one_letter_code
_entity_poly.pdbx_strand_id
1 'polypeptide(L)'
;VSGLATLIYHLLRVPVGITMLGINIPLFILSFRELGKHVFVRSIYGALTTSAFIELLANRVPVMTGDVLLASIYGGILSGIGIGIVLRAGGTSGGTDLVARLLHKHFPVTVGQGLLGADFVVVSLAAIFFNAKLALYALLTLLITSKMIDL
;
A
#
# COMPACT_ATOMS: atom_id res chain seq x y z
N VAL A 1 5.20 -1.99 1.91
CA VAL A 1 6.11 -3.10 1.53
C VAL A 1 6.94 -2.78 0.29
N SER A 2 6.33 -2.27 -0.78
CA SER A 2 7.03 -1.97 -2.05
C SER A 2 8.17 -0.96 -1.91
N GLY A 3 7.97 0.11 -1.15
CA GLY A 3 9.01 1.12 -0.92
C GLY A 3 10.22 0.58 -0.15
N LEU A 4 10.00 -0.27 0.86
CA LEU A 4 11.08 -0.95 1.59
C LEU A 4 11.89 -1.89 0.69
N ALA A 5 11.22 -2.62 -0.21
CA ALA A 5 11.89 -3.51 -1.15
C ALA A 5 12.74 -2.76 -2.19
N THR A 6 12.27 -1.61 -2.68
CA THR A 6 13.04 -0.72 -3.57
C THR A 6 14.29 -0.16 -2.89
N LEU A 7 14.20 0.13 -1.60
CA LEU A 7 15.34 0.58 -0.78
C LEU A 7 16.38 -0.50 -0.58
N ILE A 8 15.95 -1.71 -0.23
CA ILE A 8 16.84 -2.86 -0.07
C ILE A 8 17.54 -3.17 -1.40
N TYR A 9 16.86 -3.00 -2.54
CA TYR A 9 17.51 -3.07 -3.84
C TYR A 9 18.57 -1.96 -4.03
N HIS A 10 18.31 -0.73 -3.57
CA HIS A 10 19.28 0.35 -3.70
C HIS A 10 20.51 0.18 -2.78
N LEU A 11 20.34 -0.36 -1.58
CA LEU A 11 21.44 -0.59 -0.62
C LEU A 11 22.20 -1.89 -0.87
N LEU A 12 21.49 -2.99 -1.13
CA LEU A 12 22.04 -4.35 -1.16
C LEU A 12 22.03 -4.97 -2.56
N ARG A 13 21.49 -4.27 -3.57
CA ARG A 13 21.29 -4.76 -4.95
C ARG A 13 20.52 -6.08 -5.05
N VAL A 14 19.77 -6.42 -4.00
CA VAL A 14 18.90 -7.61 -3.98
C VAL A 14 17.63 -7.31 -4.78
N PRO A 15 17.24 -8.17 -5.74
CA PRO A 15 16.06 -7.92 -6.58
C PRO A 15 14.81 -7.59 -5.77
N VAL A 16 14.13 -6.51 -6.14
CA VAL A 16 12.93 -5.99 -5.45
C VAL A 16 11.88 -7.09 -5.25
N GLY A 17 11.68 -7.94 -6.27
CA GLY A 17 10.72 -9.04 -6.21
C GLY A 17 11.05 -10.10 -5.14
N ILE A 18 12.33 -10.43 -4.95
CA ILE A 18 12.77 -11.39 -3.92
C ILE A 18 12.55 -10.80 -2.53
N THR A 19 12.90 -9.53 -2.35
CA THR A 19 12.70 -8.83 -1.08
C THR A 19 11.22 -8.67 -0.74
N MET A 20 10.39 -8.35 -1.73
CA MET A 20 8.93 -8.30 -1.58
C MET A 20 8.35 -9.65 -1.16
N LEU A 21 8.75 -10.74 -1.82
CA LEU A 21 8.33 -12.09 -1.46
C LEU A 21 8.76 -12.44 -0.03
N GLY A 22 10.01 -12.15 0.33
CA GLY A 22 10.54 -12.40 1.67
C GLY A 22 9.77 -11.67 2.78
N ILE A 23 9.27 -10.46 2.51
CA ILE A 23 8.46 -9.69 3.47
C ILE A 23 6.99 -10.13 3.45
N ASN A 24 6.42 -10.40 2.28
CA ASN A 24 5.00 -10.75 2.14
C ASN A 24 4.66 -12.15 2.64
N ILE A 25 5.54 -13.15 2.45
CA ILE A 25 5.31 -14.53 2.91
C ILE A 25 5.02 -14.60 4.43
N PRO A 26 5.88 -14.07 5.33
CA PRO A 26 5.60 -14.10 6.76
C PRO A 26 4.36 -13.27 7.12
N LEU A 27 4.11 -12.15 6.45
CA LEU A 27 2.89 -11.36 6.65
C LEU A 27 1.62 -12.13 6.28
N PHE A 28 1.63 -12.88 5.18
CA PHE A 28 0.53 -13.74 4.79
C PHE A 28 0.29 -14.86 5.80
N ILE A 29 1.36 -15.50 6.29
CA ILE A 29 1.27 -16.53 7.35
C ILE A 29 0.68 -15.93 8.63
N LEU A 30 1.16 -14.76 9.06
CA LEU A 30 0.61 -14.04 10.21
C LEU A 30 -0.86 -13.67 9.99
N SER A 31 -1.23 -13.19 8.80
CA SER A 31 -2.62 -12.86 8.48
C SER A 31 -3.53 -14.07 8.56
N PHE A 32 -3.07 -15.23 8.11
CA PHE A 32 -3.84 -16.46 8.17
C PHE A 32 -4.09 -16.89 9.61
N ARG A 33 -3.06 -16.78 10.46
CA ARG A 33 -3.13 -17.16 11.87
C ARG A 33 -3.93 -16.16 12.72
N GLU A 34 -3.73 -14.87 12.48
CA GLU A 34 -4.28 -13.80 13.32
C GLU A 34 -5.62 -13.26 12.81
N LEU A 35 -5.79 -13.06 11.51
CA LEU A 35 -7.03 -12.49 10.93
C LEU A 35 -8.02 -13.57 10.47
N GLY A 36 -7.57 -14.83 10.41
CA GLY A 36 -8.39 -16.00 10.09
C GLY A 36 -8.52 -16.28 8.58
N LYS A 37 -8.95 -17.51 8.27
CA LYS A 37 -9.09 -18.03 6.89
C LYS A 37 -9.93 -17.14 5.96
N HIS A 38 -11.00 -16.55 6.47
CA HIS A 38 -11.91 -15.72 5.66
C HIS A 38 -11.23 -14.43 5.15
N VAL A 39 -10.43 -13.77 6.00
CA VAL A 39 -9.69 -12.56 5.61
C VAL A 39 -8.57 -12.90 4.62
N PHE A 40 -7.90 -14.03 4.83
CA PHE A 40 -6.86 -14.51 3.92
C PHE A 40 -7.39 -14.76 2.50
N VAL A 41 -8.48 -15.52 2.35
CA VAL A 41 -9.08 -15.81 1.05
C VAL A 41 -9.60 -14.55 0.37
N ARG A 42 -10.26 -13.65 1.11
CA ARG A 42 -10.70 -12.34 0.58
C ARG A 42 -9.53 -11.46 0.14
N SER A 43 -8.40 -11.53 0.84
CA SER A 43 -7.20 -10.76 0.49
C SER A 43 -6.51 -11.29 -0.77
N ILE A 44 -6.44 -12.62 -0.94
CA ILE A 44 -5.94 -13.22 -2.19
C ILE A 44 -6.84 -12.83 -3.35
N TYR A 45 -8.16 -12.97 -3.18
CA TYR A 45 -9.12 -12.58 -4.21
C TYR A 45 -9.01 -11.08 -4.56
N GLY A 46 -8.88 -10.21 -3.55
CA GLY A 46 -8.64 -8.78 -3.73
C GLY A 46 -7.36 -8.51 -4.51
N ALA A 47 -6.23 -9.08 -4.09
CA ALA A 47 -4.94 -8.92 -4.74
C ALA A 47 -4.94 -9.37 -6.21
N LEU A 48 -5.54 -10.53 -6.50
CA LEU A 48 -5.66 -11.05 -7.87
C LEU A 48 -6.55 -10.16 -8.73
N THR A 49 -7.70 -9.75 -8.21
CA THR A 49 -8.64 -8.89 -8.94
C THR A 49 -8.01 -7.53 -9.22
N THR A 50 -7.42 -6.88 -8.21
CA THR A 50 -6.71 -5.61 -8.37
C THR A 50 -5.59 -5.71 -9.40
N SER A 51 -4.77 -6.77 -9.34
CA SER A 51 -3.68 -6.98 -10.30
C SER A 51 -4.19 -7.15 -11.74
N ALA A 52 -5.23 -7.99 -11.92
CA ALA A 52 -5.84 -8.20 -13.23
C ALA A 52 -6.45 -6.91 -13.81
N PHE A 53 -7.14 -6.13 -12.99
CA PHE A 53 -7.71 -4.84 -13.42
C PHE A 53 -6.63 -3.83 -13.77
N ILE A 54 -5.53 -3.76 -13.01
CA ILE A 54 -4.38 -2.90 -13.34
C ILE A 54 -3.84 -3.29 -14.72
N GLU A 55 -3.61 -4.57 -15.00
CA GLU A 55 -3.05 -5.01 -16.27
C GLU A 55 -4.00 -4.79 -17.46
N LEU A 56 -5.30 -4.99 -17.25
CA LEU A 56 -6.34 -4.72 -18.24
C LEU A 56 -6.48 -3.22 -18.58
N LEU A 57 -6.36 -2.34 -17.58
CA LEU A 57 -6.56 -0.90 -17.74
C LEU A 57 -5.28 -0.14 -18.06
N ALA A 58 -4.09 -0.67 -17.72
CA ALA A 58 -2.80 0.03 -17.86
C ALA A 58 -2.56 0.57 -19.27
N ASN A 59 -2.97 -0.18 -20.30
CA ASN A 59 -2.79 0.21 -21.70
C ASN A 59 -4.02 0.89 -22.32
N ARG A 60 -5.12 1.01 -21.57
CA ARG A 60 -6.41 1.53 -22.08
C ARG A 60 -6.82 2.87 -21.48
N VAL A 61 -6.27 3.22 -20.32
CA VAL A 61 -6.55 4.49 -19.66
C VAL A 61 -5.42 5.48 -19.98
N PRO A 62 -5.70 6.57 -20.72
CA PRO A 62 -4.68 7.58 -20.99
C PRO A 62 -4.31 8.33 -19.70
N VAL A 63 -3.07 8.82 -19.65
CA VAL A 63 -2.59 9.66 -18.54
C VAL A 63 -3.48 10.92 -18.46
N MET A 64 -4.26 11.03 -17.39
CA MET A 64 -5.24 12.11 -17.23
C MET A 64 -4.59 13.49 -16.97
N THR A 65 -3.41 13.53 -16.36
CA THR A 65 -2.69 14.77 -16.08
C THR A 65 -1.18 14.55 -16.02
N GLY A 66 -0.41 15.51 -16.53
CA GLY A 66 1.04 15.59 -16.36
C GLY A 66 1.47 16.28 -15.06
N ASP A 67 0.53 16.89 -14.33
CA ASP A 67 0.81 17.54 -13.04
C ASP A 67 0.83 16.49 -11.92
N VAL A 68 2.03 16.27 -11.37
CA VAL A 68 2.30 15.29 -10.31
C VAL A 68 1.51 15.61 -9.03
N LEU A 69 1.28 16.88 -8.71
CA LEU A 69 0.49 17.26 -7.54
C LEU A 69 -0.97 16.84 -7.73
N LEU A 70 -1.52 17.14 -8.91
CA LEU A 70 -2.91 16.82 -9.22
C LEU A 70 -3.12 15.30 -9.30
N ALA A 71 -2.18 14.57 -9.90
CA ALA A 71 -2.17 13.11 -9.93
C ALA A 71 -2.12 12.50 -8.52
N SER A 72 -1.31 13.07 -7.63
CA SER A 72 -1.17 12.65 -6.23
C SER A 72 -2.48 12.80 -5.45
N ILE A 73 -3.19 13.92 -5.66
CA ILE A 73 -4.47 14.18 -4.99
C ILE A 73 -5.55 13.21 -5.50
N TYR A 74 -5.80 13.17 -6.80
CA TYR A 74 -6.85 12.31 -7.36
C TYR A 74 -6.57 10.82 -7.13
N GLY A 75 -5.31 10.40 -7.31
CA GLY A 75 -4.87 9.04 -7.05
C GLY A 75 -5.06 8.66 -5.59
N GLY A 76 -4.68 9.55 -4.65
CA GLY A 76 -4.88 9.32 -3.22
C GLY A 76 -6.34 9.20 -2.82
N ILE A 77 -7.22 10.06 -3.36
CA ILE A 77 -8.65 10.00 -3.08
C ILE A 77 -9.26 8.68 -3.59
N LEU A 78 -9.06 8.38 -4.87
CA LEU A 78 -9.66 7.19 -5.50
C LEU A 78 -9.11 5.90 -4.91
N SER A 79 -7.80 5.83 -4.69
CA SER A 79 -7.16 4.68 -4.05
C SER A 79 -7.64 4.50 -2.62
N GLY A 80 -7.72 5.58 -1.83
CA GLY A 80 -8.20 5.53 -0.45
C GLY A 80 -9.64 5.05 -0.33
N ILE A 81 -10.55 5.52 -1.20
CA ILE A 81 -11.93 5.02 -1.26
C ILE A 81 -11.94 3.53 -1.61
N GLY A 82 -11.20 3.12 -2.65
CA GLY A 82 -11.15 1.73 -3.08
C GLY A 82 -10.64 0.79 -1.99
N ILE A 83 -9.53 1.16 -1.34
CA ILE A 83 -8.94 0.40 -0.23
C ILE A 83 -9.91 0.38 0.97
N GLY A 84 -10.54 1.51 1.30
CA GLY A 84 -11.54 1.61 2.37
C GLY A 84 -12.71 0.65 2.18
N ILE A 85 -13.23 0.52 0.94
CA ILE A 85 -14.30 -0.45 0.61
C ILE A 85 -13.82 -1.89 0.81
N VAL A 86 -12.62 -2.22 0.32
CA VAL A 86 -12.04 -3.57 0.44
C VAL A 86 -11.83 -3.95 1.92
N LEU A 87 -11.33 -3.02 2.73
CA LEU A 87 -11.11 -3.21 4.16
C LEU A 87 -12.44 -3.39 4.91
N ARG A 88 -13.47 -2.60 4.59
CA ARG A 88 -14.83 -2.75 5.16
C ARG A 88 -15.48 -4.08 4.76
N ALA A 89 -15.22 -4.56 3.55
CA ALA A 89 -15.61 -5.90 3.11
C ALA A 89 -14.78 -7.02 3.78
N GLY A 90 -13.84 -6.69 4.67
CA GLY A 90 -13.01 -7.63 5.40
C GLY A 90 -11.90 -8.26 4.57
N GLY A 91 -11.56 -7.71 3.40
CA GLY A 91 -10.40 -8.09 2.58
C GLY A 91 -9.22 -7.13 2.75
N THR A 92 -8.18 -7.33 1.94
CA THR A 92 -7.05 -6.40 1.73
C THR A 92 -6.57 -6.54 0.28
N SER A 93 -5.78 -5.60 -0.22
CA SER A 93 -5.05 -5.71 -1.49
C SER A 93 -3.78 -6.57 -1.38
N GLY A 94 -3.45 -7.10 -0.20
CA GLY A 94 -2.34 -8.01 0.03
C GLY A 94 -0.97 -7.34 0.21
N GLY A 95 -0.93 -6.02 0.41
CA GLY A 95 0.29 -5.22 0.53
C GLY A 95 0.47 -4.60 1.93
N THR A 96 0.88 -3.33 1.98
CA THR A 96 1.10 -2.59 3.24
C THR A 96 -0.18 -2.44 4.07
N ASP A 97 -1.34 -2.52 3.42
CA ASP A 97 -2.66 -2.51 4.05
C ASP A 97 -2.96 -3.77 4.88
N LEU A 98 -2.39 -4.93 4.54
CA LEU A 98 -2.41 -6.13 5.38
C LEU A 98 -1.67 -5.88 6.70
N VAL A 99 -0.52 -5.19 6.64
CA VAL A 99 0.27 -4.79 7.82
C VAL A 99 -0.52 -3.83 8.69
N ALA A 100 -1.10 -2.80 8.08
CA ALA A 100 -1.89 -1.80 8.79
C ALA A 100 -3.09 -2.42 9.51
N ARG A 101 -3.76 -3.39 8.88
CA ARG A 101 -4.87 -4.12 9.51
C ARG A 101 -4.43 -5.04 10.63
N LEU A 102 -3.25 -5.67 10.51
CA LEU A 102 -2.66 -6.49 11.56
C LEU A 102 -2.26 -5.64 12.78
N LEU A 103 -1.74 -4.43 12.53
CA LEU A 103 -1.43 -3.42 13.55
C LEU A 103 -2.70 -2.94 14.27
N HIS A 104 -3.77 -2.61 13.53
CA HIS A 104 -5.06 -2.23 14.12
C HIS A 104 -5.65 -3.31 15.05
N LYS A 105 -5.38 -4.59 14.77
CA LYS A 105 -5.82 -5.70 15.64
C LYS A 105 -5.05 -5.72 16.99
N HIS A 106 -3.78 -5.31 17.00
CA HIS A 106 -2.90 -5.41 18.17
C HIS A 106 -2.71 -4.08 18.91
N PHE A 107 -2.96 -2.94 18.24
CA PHE A 107 -2.78 -1.60 18.78
C PHE A 107 -4.05 -0.77 18.55
N PRO A 108 -4.39 0.17 19.44
CA PRO A 108 -5.56 1.05 19.32
C PRO A 108 -5.32 2.17 18.30
N VAL A 109 -4.87 1.83 17.10
CA VAL A 109 -4.56 2.76 15.99
C VAL A 109 -5.46 2.45 14.82
N THR A 110 -5.94 3.44 14.07
CA THR A 110 -6.76 3.18 12.86
C THR A 110 -5.92 2.49 11.77
N VAL A 111 -6.59 1.86 10.81
CA VAL A 111 -5.88 1.25 9.67
C VAL A 111 -5.15 2.34 8.88
N GLY A 112 -5.75 3.53 8.71
CA GLY A 112 -5.06 4.69 8.14
C GLY A 112 -3.79 5.08 8.90
N GLN A 113 -3.85 5.17 10.24
CA GLN A 113 -2.69 5.48 11.07
C GLN A 113 -1.59 4.40 11.01
N GLY A 114 -1.98 3.12 10.96
CA GLY A 114 -1.04 2.01 10.77
C GLY A 114 -0.33 2.07 9.42
N LEU A 115 -1.05 2.48 8.36
CA LEU A 115 -0.49 2.70 7.03
C LEU A 115 0.49 3.89 7.03
N LEU A 116 0.10 5.01 7.65
CA LEU A 116 0.95 6.19 7.81
C LEU A 116 2.24 5.88 8.57
N GLY A 117 2.17 5.11 9.65
CA GLY A 117 3.36 4.70 10.41
C GLY A 117 4.30 3.80 9.61
N ALA A 118 3.76 2.80 8.91
CA ALA A 118 4.55 1.92 8.05
C ALA A 118 5.21 2.67 6.88
N ASP A 119 4.49 3.62 6.28
CA ASP A 119 4.98 4.39 5.15
C ASP A 119 5.77 5.65 5.55
N PHE A 120 5.73 6.10 6.81
CA PHE A 120 6.61 7.15 7.32
C PHE A 120 8.09 6.75 7.22
N VAL A 121 8.39 5.48 7.46
CA VAL A 121 9.72 4.90 7.26
C VAL A 121 10.10 4.98 5.78
N VAL A 122 9.19 4.59 4.88
CA VAL A 122 9.40 4.62 3.43
C VAL A 122 9.63 6.05 2.93
N VAL A 123 8.82 7.00 3.39
CA VAL A 123 8.91 8.42 3.05
C VAL A 123 10.21 9.03 3.56
N SER A 124 10.57 8.78 4.82
CA SER A 124 11.79 9.34 5.42
C SER A 124 13.02 8.89 4.64
N LEU A 125 13.02 7.62 4.23
CA LEU A 125 14.06 7.08 3.38
C LEU A 125 13.95 7.62 1.94
N ALA A 126 12.75 7.83 1.41
CA ALA A 126 12.59 8.45 0.10
C ALA A 126 13.06 9.91 0.06
N ALA A 127 12.95 10.66 1.16
CA ALA A 127 13.50 12.01 1.25
C ALA A 127 15.04 12.03 1.24
N ILE A 128 15.70 10.94 1.64
CA ILE A 128 17.16 10.80 1.64
C ILE A 128 17.67 10.32 0.28
N PHE A 129 16.96 9.38 -0.36
CA PHE A 129 17.41 8.72 -1.60
C PHE A 129 16.76 9.24 -2.89
N PHE A 130 15.59 9.90 -2.80
CA PHE A 130 14.89 10.51 -3.94
C PHE A 130 14.83 12.04 -3.81
N ASN A 131 14.42 12.69 -4.89
CA ASN A 131 14.16 14.13 -4.92
C ASN A 131 13.13 14.52 -3.84
N ALA A 132 13.47 15.49 -2.99
CA ALA A 132 12.61 15.95 -1.88
C ALA A 132 11.18 16.33 -2.31
N LYS A 133 11.01 16.86 -3.53
CA LYS A 133 9.68 17.16 -4.11
C LYS A 133 8.81 15.92 -4.29
N LEU A 134 9.37 14.82 -4.80
CA LEU A 134 8.64 13.57 -5.00
C LEU A 134 8.26 12.92 -3.65
N ALA A 135 9.15 13.02 -2.65
CA ALA A 135 8.85 12.55 -1.30
C ALA A 135 7.67 13.31 -0.66
N LEU A 136 7.60 14.63 -0.85
CA LEU A 136 6.47 15.45 -0.39
C LEU A 136 5.15 15.07 -1.09
N TYR A 137 5.18 14.79 -2.40
CA TYR A 137 3.99 14.32 -3.12
C TYR A 137 3.53 12.92 -2.68
N ALA A 138 4.47 12.01 -2.40
CA ALA A 138 4.16 10.71 -1.84
C ALA A 138 3.51 10.82 -0.45
N LEU A 139 4.04 11.69 0.43
CA LEU A 139 3.45 12.02 1.72
C LEU A 139 2.03 12.54 1.60
N LEU A 140 1.82 13.50 0.70
CA LEU A 140 0.52 14.11 0.47
C LEU A 140 -0.49 13.07 0.00
N THR A 141 -0.12 12.23 -0.97
CA THR A 141 -0.94 11.10 -1.44
C THR A 141 -1.30 10.19 -0.27
N LEU A 142 -0.33 9.83 0.57
CA LEU A 142 -0.53 8.96 1.73
C LEU A 142 -1.50 9.52 2.76
N LEU A 143 -1.36 10.79 3.11
CA LEU A 143 -2.26 11.47 4.05
C LEU A 143 -3.70 11.47 3.54
N ILE A 144 -3.87 11.75 2.24
CA ILE A 144 -5.18 11.71 1.58
C ILE A 144 -5.74 10.30 1.59
N THR A 145 -4.98 9.30 1.10
CA THR A 145 -5.39 7.89 1.07
C THR A 145 -5.80 7.40 2.46
N SER A 146 -4.97 7.65 3.48
CA SER A 146 -5.25 7.27 4.87
C SER A 146 -6.56 7.87 5.36
N LYS A 147 -6.78 9.17 5.11
CA LYS A 147 -8.00 9.84 5.57
C LYS A 147 -9.25 9.32 4.85
N MET A 148 -9.14 8.97 3.57
CA MET A 148 -10.24 8.40 2.80
C MET A 148 -10.54 6.93 3.16
N ILE A 149 -9.55 6.15 3.60
CA ILE A 149 -9.77 4.79 4.12
C ILE A 149 -10.63 4.82 5.39
N ASP A 150 -10.30 5.75 6.29
CA ASP A 150 -10.93 5.87 7.61
C ASP A 150 -12.34 6.52 7.55
N LEU A 151 -12.76 7.03 6.38
CA LEU A 151 -14.03 7.73 6.12
C LEU A 151 -15.13 6.75 5.72
#